data_AF-A0A9X3S652-F1
#
_entry.id   AF-A0A9X3S652-F1
#
_cell.length_a   1.000
_cell.length_b   1.000
_cell.length_c   1.000
_cell.angle_alpha   90.00
_cell.angle_beta   90.00
_cell.angle_gamma   90.00
#
_symmetry.space_group_name_H-M   'P 1'
#
loop_
_entity.id
_entity.type
_entity.pdbx_description
1 polymer ?
#
loop_
_entity_poly.entity_id
_entity_poly.type
_entity_poly.pdbx_seq_one_letter_code
_entity_poly.pdbx_strand_id
1 'polypeptide(L)'
;MTDQVTFIQRSLRHSVRSIDALVTAIMLPVAIMLMFVYVFGGAIDTGGRYVDYVVPGIIVLCAGFGSAGTAVAVALDMTTGVVDRFRTLPISAAAVLTGHVTASVIRNVASTLLVLGVALIAGFRPVADPLNWLAAAGLLLALMTAISWLAACFGLIARSVEAANAITFVAAFAPYLSSAFVPADTMPAGLQWIAEHQPVTPVADTLRELMFDLPVGNEAIVAIAWCVAGIAVGRLGAAYLFARR
;
A
#
# COMPACT_ATOMS: atom_id res chain seq x y z
N MET A 1 -16.75 21.38 -2.35
CA MET A 1 -15.53 20.99 -3.11
C MET A 1 -14.30 21.75 -2.65
N THR A 2 -14.40 23.04 -2.30
CA THR A 2 -13.27 23.89 -1.82
C THR A 2 -12.58 23.35 -0.56
N ASP A 3 -13.34 22.79 0.39
CA ASP A 3 -12.78 22.30 1.66
C ASP A 3 -11.96 21.01 1.52
N GLN A 4 -12.42 20.09 0.66
CA GLN A 4 -11.70 18.84 0.37
C GLN A 4 -10.34 19.14 -0.27
N VAL A 5 -10.30 20.04 -1.27
CA VAL A 5 -9.05 20.44 -1.94
C VAL A 5 -8.10 21.11 -0.96
N THR A 6 -8.61 21.97 -0.07
CA THR A 6 -7.79 22.66 0.94
C THR A 6 -7.17 21.67 1.93
N PHE A 7 -7.91 20.66 2.37
CA PHE A 7 -7.39 19.60 3.24
C PHE A 7 -6.37 18.71 2.54
N ILE A 8 -6.63 18.34 1.28
CA ILE A 8 -5.68 17.58 0.46
C ILE A 8 -4.37 18.36 0.35
N GLN A 9 -4.43 19.65 0.01
CA GLN A 9 -3.24 20.51 -0.06
C GLN A 9 -2.50 20.61 1.27
N ARG A 10 -3.22 20.75 2.39
CA ARG A 10 -2.61 20.78 3.73
C ARG A 10 -1.93 19.47 4.07
N SER A 11 -2.61 18.34 3.88
CA SER A 11 -2.08 17.01 4.22
C SER A 11 -0.88 16.66 3.33
N LEU A 12 -0.95 16.99 2.04
CA LEU A 12 0.20 16.89 1.13
C LEU A 12 1.36 17.79 1.58
N ARG A 13 1.12 19.05 1.93
CA ARG A 13 2.18 19.97 2.38
C ARG A 13 2.83 19.51 3.69
N HIS A 14 2.06 18.98 4.63
CA HIS A 14 2.62 18.36 5.85
C HIS A 14 3.44 17.12 5.53
N SER A 15 2.93 16.26 4.66
CA SER A 15 3.62 15.02 4.28
C SER A 15 4.92 15.28 3.49
N VAL A 16 4.94 16.30 2.64
CA VAL A 16 6.16 16.70 1.90
C VAL A 16 7.21 17.31 2.83
N ARG A 17 6.79 17.93 3.94
CA ARG A 17 7.69 18.50 4.94
C ARG A 17 8.23 17.46 5.93
N SER A 18 7.56 16.31 6.08
CA SER A 18 8.08 15.18 6.86
C SER A 18 9.06 14.36 6.01
N ILE A 19 10.30 14.84 5.92
CA ILE A 19 11.39 14.15 5.18
C ILE A 19 11.55 12.72 5.68
N ASP A 20 11.48 12.49 7.00
CA ASP A 20 11.61 11.16 7.61
C ASP A 20 10.56 10.15 7.09
N ALA A 21 9.30 10.57 6.97
CA ALA A 21 8.22 9.73 6.47
C ALA A 21 8.36 9.45 4.96
N LEU A 22 8.85 10.42 4.18
CA LEU A 22 9.14 10.21 2.76
C LEU A 22 10.32 9.27 2.56
N VAL A 23 11.39 9.46 3.34
CA VAL A 23 12.56 8.58 3.36
C VAL A 23 12.13 7.17 3.69
N THR A 24 11.35 6.95 4.75
CA THR A 24 10.90 5.60 5.13
C THR A 24 9.98 4.98 4.08
N ALA A 25 9.04 5.73 3.51
CA ALA A 25 8.11 5.22 2.50
C ALA A 25 8.79 4.81 1.17
N ILE A 26 9.94 5.41 0.85
CA ILE A 26 10.64 5.23 -0.43
C ILE A 26 11.91 4.38 -0.25
N MET A 27 12.81 4.79 0.65
CA MET A 27 14.12 4.16 0.83
C MET A 27 14.01 2.76 1.39
N LEU A 28 13.05 2.49 2.29
CA LEU A 28 12.91 1.17 2.88
C LEU A 28 12.50 0.11 1.83
N PRO A 29 11.44 0.30 1.01
CA PRO A 29 11.14 -0.61 -0.09
C PRO A 29 12.30 -0.77 -1.08
N VAL A 30 13.01 0.31 -1.41
CA VAL A 30 14.18 0.24 -2.29
C VAL A 30 15.30 -0.60 -1.67
N ALA A 31 15.63 -0.38 -0.40
CA ALA A 31 16.65 -1.15 0.30
C ALA A 31 16.28 -2.64 0.37
N ILE A 32 15.03 -2.96 0.69
CA ILE A 32 14.51 -4.33 0.70
C ILE A 32 14.62 -4.95 -0.70
N MET A 33 14.24 -4.22 -1.75
CA MET A 33 14.33 -4.68 -3.13
C MET A 33 15.78 -5.00 -3.51
N LEU A 34 16.72 -4.08 -3.25
CA LEU A 34 18.14 -4.28 -3.58
C LEU A 34 18.72 -5.47 -2.79
N MET A 35 18.34 -5.61 -1.52
CA MET A 35 18.71 -6.77 -0.71
C MET A 35 18.18 -8.07 -1.36
N PHE A 36 16.91 -8.15 -1.71
CA PHE A 36 16.36 -9.35 -2.35
C PHE A 36 17.00 -9.63 -3.70
N VAL A 37 17.16 -8.62 -4.57
CA VAL A 37 17.72 -8.79 -5.91
C VAL A 37 19.19 -9.21 -5.86
N TYR A 38 20.03 -8.53 -5.07
CA TYR A 38 21.48 -8.74 -5.09
C TYR A 38 22.00 -9.72 -4.05
N VAL A 39 21.37 -9.83 -2.88
CA VAL A 39 21.81 -10.75 -1.81
C VAL A 39 21.13 -12.11 -1.97
N PHE A 40 19.82 -12.13 -2.21
CA PHE A 40 19.04 -13.37 -2.28
C PHE A 40 18.80 -13.89 -3.70
N GLY A 41 18.93 -13.05 -4.73
CA GLY A 41 18.55 -13.43 -6.10
C GLY A 41 19.37 -14.54 -6.73
N GLY A 42 20.55 -14.85 -6.20
CA GLY A 42 21.34 -16.02 -6.59
C GLY A 42 20.98 -17.31 -5.83
N ALA A 43 20.22 -17.21 -4.74
CA ALA A 43 19.86 -18.33 -3.87
C ALA A 43 18.40 -18.79 -4.05
N ILE A 44 17.51 -17.91 -4.52
CA ILE A 44 16.08 -18.21 -4.70
C ILE A 44 15.85 -18.59 -6.17
N ASP A 45 15.41 -19.83 -6.39
CA ASP A 45 14.96 -20.28 -7.71
C ASP A 45 13.49 -19.92 -7.93
N THR A 46 13.22 -19.24 -9.05
CA THR A 46 11.88 -18.82 -9.48
C THR A 46 11.59 -19.23 -10.92
N GLY A 47 12.44 -20.10 -11.52
CA GLY A 47 12.33 -20.52 -12.91
C GLY A 47 12.73 -19.43 -13.93
N GLY A 48 13.33 -18.33 -13.48
CA GLY A 48 13.70 -17.19 -14.32
C GLY A 48 14.55 -16.17 -13.59
N ARG A 49 14.61 -14.93 -14.12
CA ARG A 49 15.35 -13.85 -13.46
C ARG A 49 14.61 -13.42 -12.21
N TYR A 50 15.22 -13.60 -11.04
CA TYR A 50 14.59 -13.27 -9.76
C TYR A 50 14.13 -11.80 -9.65
N VAL A 51 14.85 -10.86 -10.28
CA VAL A 51 14.45 -9.44 -10.33
C VAL A 51 13.07 -9.23 -10.98
N ASP A 52 12.73 -10.03 -11.98
CA ASP A 52 11.43 -9.96 -12.65
C ASP A 52 10.32 -10.54 -11.79
N TYR A 53 10.66 -11.53 -10.96
CA TYR A 53 9.74 -12.15 -10.02
C TYR A 53 9.40 -11.23 -8.84
N VAL A 54 10.41 -10.62 -8.21
CA VAL A 54 10.27 -9.94 -6.91
C VAL A 54 9.75 -8.50 -7.03
N VAL A 55 10.03 -7.80 -8.13
CA VAL A 55 9.69 -6.38 -8.28
C VAL A 55 8.19 -6.08 -8.18
N PRO A 56 7.27 -6.84 -8.83
CA PRO A 56 5.83 -6.66 -8.64
C PRO A 56 5.41 -6.74 -7.16
N GLY A 57 5.98 -7.70 -6.41
CA GLY A 57 5.76 -7.85 -4.97
C GLY A 57 6.28 -6.67 -4.15
N ILE A 58 7.47 -6.14 -4.48
CA ILE A 58 8.03 -4.93 -3.86
C ILE A 58 7.15 -3.71 -4.10
N ILE A 59 6.55 -3.58 -5.28
CA ILE A 59 5.62 -2.47 -5.58
C ILE A 59 4.39 -2.54 -4.65
N VAL A 60 3.84 -3.74 -4.43
CA VAL A 60 2.76 -3.96 -3.45
C VAL A 60 3.20 -3.61 -2.03
N LEU A 61 4.41 -4.02 -1.64
CA LEU A 61 5.00 -3.70 -0.34
C LEU A 61 5.15 -2.18 -0.15
N CYS A 62 5.56 -1.46 -1.19
CA CYS A 62 5.70 -0.01 -1.18
C CYS A 62 4.36 0.69 -0.90
N ALA A 63 3.26 0.23 -1.52
CA ALA A 63 1.92 0.73 -1.22
C ALA A 63 1.51 0.50 0.26
N GLY A 64 1.93 -0.62 0.85
CA GLY A 64 1.75 -0.92 2.27
C GLY A 64 2.47 0.07 3.18
N PHE A 65 3.79 0.20 3.03
CA PHE A 65 4.61 1.09 3.87
C PHE A 65 4.21 2.55 3.75
N GLY A 66 3.95 3.05 2.55
CA GLY A 66 3.54 4.44 2.41
C GLY A 66 2.13 4.70 2.96
N SER A 67 1.24 3.71 2.99
CA SER A 67 -0.07 3.85 3.64
C SER A 67 0.01 3.83 5.17
N ALA A 68 1.05 3.24 5.77
CA ALA A 68 1.23 3.22 7.23
C ALA A 68 1.28 4.62 7.84
N GLY A 69 1.86 5.59 7.13
CA GLY A 69 1.90 7.00 7.55
C GLY A 69 0.52 7.63 7.71
N THR A 70 -0.49 7.13 7.01
CA THR A 70 -1.89 7.58 7.13
C THR A 70 -2.46 7.24 8.50
N ALA A 71 -2.16 6.06 9.05
CA ALA A 71 -2.62 5.68 10.39
C ALA A 71 -2.04 6.62 11.45
N VAL A 72 -0.75 6.96 11.31
CA VAL A 72 -0.03 7.86 12.21
C VAL A 72 -0.59 9.28 12.13
N ALA A 73 -0.80 9.80 10.91
CA ALA A 73 -1.36 11.14 10.70
C ALA A 73 -2.79 11.25 11.26
N VAL A 74 -3.63 10.24 11.02
CA VAL A 74 -4.99 10.20 11.57
C VAL A 74 -4.95 10.10 13.09
N ALA A 75 -4.11 9.24 13.67
CA ALA A 75 -3.98 9.13 15.12
C ALA A 75 -3.50 10.44 15.76
N LEU A 76 -2.56 11.14 15.11
CA LEU A 76 -2.08 12.45 15.56
C LEU A 76 -3.19 13.51 15.56
N ASP A 77 -3.98 13.59 14.50
CA ASP A 77 -5.10 14.54 14.44
C ASP A 77 -6.16 14.24 15.51
N MET A 78 -6.40 12.95 15.82
CA MET A 78 -7.32 12.53 16.88
C MET A 78 -6.79 12.82 18.29
N THR A 79 -5.49 12.67 18.53
CA THR A 79 -4.90 12.88 19.87
C THR A 79 -4.63 14.34 20.18
N THR A 80 -4.39 15.17 19.17
CA THR A 80 -4.12 16.62 19.33
C THR A 80 -5.39 17.47 19.45
N GLY A 81 -6.58 16.88 19.37
CA GLY A 81 -7.87 17.59 19.44
C GLY A 81 -8.17 18.48 18.22
N VAL A 82 -7.37 18.33 17.15
CA VAL A 82 -7.58 19.07 15.89
C VAL A 82 -8.92 18.69 15.25
N VAL A 83 -9.32 17.42 15.37
CA VAL A 83 -10.63 16.94 14.90
C VAL A 83 -11.80 17.60 15.63
N ASP A 84 -11.70 17.82 16.94
CA ASP A 84 -12.77 18.49 17.71
C ASP A 84 -12.98 19.92 17.26
N ARG A 85 -11.90 20.62 16.89
CA ARG A 85 -11.99 21.97 16.29
C ARG A 85 -12.61 21.95 14.89
N PHE A 86 -12.41 20.90 14.10
CA PHE A 86 -13.06 20.80 12.79
C PHE A 86 -14.55 20.53 12.90
N ARG A 87 -15.00 19.82 13.94
CA ARG A 87 -16.41 19.56 14.20
C ARG A 87 -17.20 20.83 14.55
N THR A 88 -16.54 21.86 15.07
CA THR A 88 -17.17 23.16 15.37
C THR A 88 -17.19 24.11 14.18
N LEU A 89 -16.49 23.77 13.09
CA LEU A 89 -16.48 24.51 11.83
C LEU A 89 -17.47 23.89 10.83
N PRO A 90 -17.97 24.65 9.83
CA PRO A 90 -18.85 24.13 8.78
C PRO A 90 -18.09 23.29 7.74
N ILE A 91 -17.25 22.36 8.20
CA ILE A 91 -16.43 21.48 7.38
C ILE A 91 -16.99 20.06 7.48
N SER A 92 -17.14 19.36 6.36
CA SER A 92 -17.58 17.97 6.41
C SER A 92 -16.52 17.11 7.12
N ALA A 93 -16.90 16.39 8.17
CA ALA A 93 -16.08 15.38 8.85
C ALA A 93 -15.41 14.38 7.88
N ALA A 94 -16.12 14.02 6.80
CA ALA A 94 -15.61 13.16 5.74
C ALA A 94 -14.37 13.74 5.02
N ALA A 95 -14.25 15.06 4.92
CA ALA A 95 -13.13 15.72 4.23
C ALA A 95 -11.77 15.43 4.88
N VAL A 96 -11.72 15.24 6.21
CA VAL A 96 -10.48 14.95 6.94
C VAL A 96 -9.94 13.58 6.51
N LEU A 97 -10.76 12.54 6.61
CA LEU A 97 -10.37 11.17 6.26
C LEU A 97 -10.08 11.03 4.77
N THR A 98 -10.94 11.57 3.90
CA THR A 98 -10.69 11.54 2.46
C THR A 98 -9.45 12.31 2.07
N GLY A 99 -9.13 13.39 2.79
CA GLY A 99 -7.91 14.19 2.59
C GLY A 99 -6.65 13.37 2.87
N HIS A 100 -6.60 12.69 4.01
CA HIS A 100 -5.49 11.79 4.37
C HIS A 100 -5.34 10.62 3.41
N VAL A 101 -6.44 9.96 3.04
CA VAL A 101 -6.42 8.84 2.08
C VAL A 101 -5.93 9.31 0.71
N THR A 102 -6.44 10.44 0.21
CA THR A 102 -6.02 10.98 -1.10
C THR A 102 -4.55 11.38 -1.09
N ALA A 103 -4.09 12.04 -0.02
CA ALA A 103 -2.67 12.40 0.13
C ALA A 103 -1.76 11.16 0.20
N SER A 104 -2.25 10.08 0.83
CA SER A 104 -1.59 8.77 0.85
C SER A 104 -1.46 8.15 -0.53
N VAL A 105 -2.55 8.10 -1.30
CA VAL A 105 -2.52 7.55 -2.67
C VAL A 105 -1.55 8.33 -3.55
N ILE A 106 -1.58 9.67 -3.52
CA ILE A 106 -0.66 10.51 -4.30
C ILE A 106 0.81 10.22 -3.94
N ARG A 107 1.12 10.13 -2.64
CA ARG A 107 2.46 9.79 -2.16
C ARG A 107 2.89 8.39 -2.59
N ASN A 108 1.99 7.40 -2.50
CA ASN A 108 2.28 6.03 -2.90
C ASN A 108 2.51 5.91 -4.40
N VAL A 109 1.78 6.67 -5.23
CA VAL A 109 2.03 6.74 -6.66
C VAL A 109 3.43 7.29 -6.93
N ALA A 110 3.80 8.42 -6.32
CA ALA A 110 5.13 8.99 -6.49
C ALA A 110 6.25 8.04 -6.02
N SER A 111 6.05 7.40 -4.87
CA SER A 111 6.98 6.40 -4.33
C SER A 111 7.12 5.19 -5.26
N THR A 112 6.00 4.68 -5.78
CA THR A 112 5.96 3.54 -6.70
C THR A 112 6.69 3.85 -8.00
N LEU A 113 6.51 5.05 -8.57
CA LEU A 113 7.23 5.47 -9.77
C LEU A 113 8.74 5.52 -9.54
N LEU A 114 9.17 5.98 -8.37
CA LEU A 114 10.58 6.01 -7.99
C LEU A 114 11.14 4.58 -7.82
N VAL A 115 10.43 3.72 -7.08
CA VAL A 115 10.80 2.31 -6.90
C VAL A 115 10.89 1.60 -8.26
N LEU A 116 9.94 1.83 -9.15
CA LEU A 116 9.95 1.29 -10.51
C LEU A 116 11.16 1.79 -11.29
N GLY A 117 11.50 3.08 -11.20
CA GLY A 117 12.72 3.62 -11.81
C GLY A 117 13.99 2.94 -11.30
N VAL A 118 14.11 2.71 -9.99
CA VAL A 118 15.24 1.98 -9.41
C VAL A 118 15.23 0.51 -9.84
N ALA A 119 14.06 -0.13 -9.92
CA ALA A 119 13.92 -1.50 -10.38
C ALA A 119 14.43 -1.66 -11.83
N LEU A 120 14.09 -0.72 -12.71
CA LEU A 120 14.59 -0.69 -14.09
C LEU A 120 16.12 -0.57 -14.13
N ILE A 121 16.72 0.25 -13.26
CA ILE A 121 18.18 0.33 -13.13
C ILE A 121 18.76 -0.99 -12.62
N ALA A 122 18.11 -1.61 -11.64
CA ALA A 122 18.53 -2.87 -11.03
C ALA A 122 18.39 -4.11 -11.94
N GLY A 123 17.80 -3.95 -13.14
CA GLY A 123 17.72 -5.00 -14.15
C GLY A 123 16.33 -5.53 -14.44
N PHE A 124 15.28 -4.97 -13.82
CA PHE A 124 13.88 -5.26 -14.14
C PHE A 124 13.59 -4.92 -15.61
N ARG A 125 13.01 -5.85 -16.38
CA ARG A 125 12.69 -5.64 -17.80
C ARG A 125 11.26 -6.11 -18.08
N PRO A 126 10.24 -5.34 -17.69
CA PRO A 126 8.86 -5.67 -18.02
C PRO A 126 8.66 -5.58 -19.53
N VAL A 127 7.87 -6.49 -20.08
CA VAL A 127 7.56 -6.53 -21.53
C VAL A 127 6.12 -6.11 -21.83
N ALA A 128 5.38 -5.68 -20.81
CA ALA A 128 3.97 -5.34 -20.89
C ALA A 128 3.60 -4.33 -21.97
N ASP A 129 2.48 -4.61 -22.65
CA ASP A 129 1.84 -3.68 -23.56
C ASP A 129 1.17 -2.49 -22.83
N PRO A 130 0.79 -1.41 -23.54
CA PRO A 130 0.19 -0.23 -22.92
C PRO A 130 -1.11 -0.50 -22.16
N LEU A 131 -1.88 -1.51 -22.57
CA LEU A 131 -3.14 -1.87 -21.93
C LEU A 131 -2.91 -2.56 -20.59
N ASN A 132 -1.95 -3.47 -20.53
CA ASN A 132 -1.55 -4.17 -19.32
C ASN A 132 -0.88 -3.23 -18.32
N TRP A 133 -0.11 -2.23 -18.79
CA TRP A 133 0.36 -1.14 -17.94
C TRP A 133 -0.79 -0.32 -17.34
N LEU A 134 -1.82 -0.01 -18.13
CA LEU A 134 -2.99 0.72 -17.64
C LEU A 134 -3.78 -0.11 -16.62
N ALA A 135 -3.95 -1.41 -16.87
CA ALA A 135 -4.59 -2.34 -15.94
C ALA A 135 -3.79 -2.46 -14.63
N ALA A 136 -2.46 -2.60 -14.70
CA ALA A 136 -1.58 -2.65 -13.54
C ALA A 136 -1.66 -1.36 -12.73
N ALA A 137 -1.64 -0.20 -13.39
CA ALA A 137 -1.83 1.09 -12.72
C ALA A 137 -3.21 1.19 -12.03
N GLY A 138 -4.27 0.74 -12.68
CA GLY A 138 -5.62 0.69 -12.10
C GLY A 138 -5.69 -0.19 -10.85
N LEU A 139 -5.11 -1.39 -10.91
CA LEU A 139 -5.04 -2.33 -9.79
C LEU A 139 -4.24 -1.75 -8.62
N LEU A 140 -3.08 -1.14 -8.90
CA LEU A 140 -2.25 -0.48 -7.89
C LEU A 140 -2.97 0.69 -7.23
N LEU A 141 -3.68 1.52 -7.99
CA LEU A 141 -4.47 2.61 -7.44
C LEU A 141 -5.60 2.09 -6.53
N ALA A 142 -6.28 1.01 -6.93
CA ALA A 142 -7.30 0.37 -6.12
C ALA A 142 -6.71 -0.18 -4.82
N LEU A 143 -5.56 -0.87 -4.89
CA LEU A 143 -4.83 -1.39 -3.74
C LEU A 143 -4.39 -0.26 -2.79
N MET A 144 -3.73 0.77 -3.31
CA MET A 144 -3.28 1.92 -2.51
C MET A 144 -4.45 2.59 -1.80
N THR A 145 -5.59 2.70 -2.47
CA THR A 145 -6.82 3.25 -1.89
C THR A 145 -7.37 2.36 -0.79
N ALA A 146 -7.43 1.05 -1.02
CA ALA A 146 -7.88 0.05 -0.04
C ALA A 146 -7.03 0.10 1.24
N ILE A 147 -5.71 -0.04 1.10
CA ILE A 147 -4.77 -0.04 2.23
C ILE A 147 -4.81 1.32 2.95
N SER A 148 -4.91 2.44 2.23
CA SER A 148 -4.98 3.77 2.86
C SER A 148 -6.25 3.94 3.72
N TRP A 149 -7.40 3.41 3.29
CA TRP A 149 -8.63 3.42 4.11
C TRP A 149 -8.51 2.50 5.33
N LEU A 150 -7.91 1.32 5.19
CA LEU A 150 -7.64 0.42 6.30
C LEU A 150 -6.67 1.04 7.32
N ALA A 151 -5.62 1.71 6.84
CA ALA A 151 -4.68 2.44 7.68
C ALA A 151 -5.37 3.60 8.43
N ALA A 152 -6.28 4.32 7.78
CA ALA A 152 -7.10 5.33 8.46
C ALA A 152 -7.93 4.71 9.60
N CYS A 153 -8.51 3.52 9.40
CA CYS A 153 -9.19 2.79 10.47
C CYS A 153 -8.25 2.46 11.63
N PHE A 154 -7.03 1.99 11.36
CA PHE A 154 -6.05 1.73 12.42
C PHE A 154 -5.71 3.00 13.21
N GLY A 155 -5.57 4.15 12.53
CA GLY A 155 -5.38 5.44 13.19
C GLY A 155 -6.56 5.84 14.08
N LEU A 156 -7.80 5.56 13.67
CA LEU A 156 -9.01 5.83 14.45
C LEU A 156 -9.19 4.87 15.64
N ILE A 157 -8.74 3.62 15.52
CA ILE A 157 -8.79 2.63 16.60
C ILE A 157 -7.69 2.91 17.64
N ALA A 158 -6.51 3.35 17.19
CA ALA A 158 -5.37 3.63 18.04
C ALA A 158 -5.69 4.69 19.11
N ARG A 159 -5.18 4.47 20.32
CA ARG A 159 -5.33 5.39 21.45
C ARG A 159 -4.19 6.41 21.55
N SER A 160 -3.10 6.17 20.85
CA SER A 160 -1.94 7.06 20.75
C SER A 160 -1.24 6.90 19.39
N VAL A 161 -0.31 7.80 19.09
CA VAL A 161 0.49 7.74 17.85
C VAL A 161 1.41 6.52 17.86
N GLU A 162 1.96 6.17 19.03
CA GLU A 162 2.79 4.98 19.24
C GLU A 162 2.00 3.70 18.99
N ALA A 163 0.75 3.63 19.46
CA ALA A 163 -0.12 2.49 19.20
C ALA A 163 -0.45 2.35 17.70
N ALA A 164 -0.67 3.47 16.99
CA ALA A 164 -0.89 3.45 15.55
C ALA A 164 0.34 2.91 14.79
N ASN A 165 1.55 3.36 15.17
CA ASN A 165 2.81 2.84 14.63
C ASN A 165 2.99 1.35 14.90
N ALA A 166 2.69 0.87 16.11
CA ALA A 166 2.83 -0.55 16.43
C ALA A 166 1.89 -1.43 15.60
N ILE A 167 0.64 -1.01 15.42
CA ILE A 167 -0.35 -1.74 14.60
C ILE A 167 0.11 -1.81 13.14
N THR A 168 0.55 -0.68 12.57
CA THR A 168 1.00 -0.66 11.17
C THR A 168 2.32 -1.41 10.98
N PHE A 169 3.22 -1.40 11.96
CA PHE A 169 4.44 -2.20 11.93
C PHE A 169 4.15 -3.70 11.87
N VAL A 170 3.23 -4.20 12.70
CA VAL A 170 2.81 -5.61 12.64
C VAL A 170 2.15 -5.92 11.29
N ALA A 171 1.28 -5.03 10.81
CA ALA A 171 0.62 -5.20 9.51
C ALA A 171 1.61 -5.23 8.33
N ALA A 172 2.75 -4.54 8.45
CA ALA A 172 3.79 -4.52 7.42
C ALA A 172 4.46 -5.89 7.20
N PHE A 173 4.31 -6.85 8.12
CA PHE A 173 4.82 -8.21 7.93
C PHE A 173 3.91 -9.09 7.07
N ALA A 174 2.62 -8.77 6.91
CA ALA A 174 1.68 -9.61 6.16
C ALA A 174 2.12 -9.89 4.71
N PRO A 175 2.63 -8.92 3.93
CA PRO A 175 3.13 -9.16 2.58
C PRO A 175 4.28 -10.16 2.49
N TYR A 176 5.08 -10.34 3.56
CA TYR A 176 6.19 -11.29 3.54
C TYR A 176 5.74 -12.74 3.63
N LEU A 177 4.51 -12.98 4.07
CA LEU A 177 3.87 -14.31 4.11
C LEU A 177 3.13 -14.64 2.80
N SER A 178 3.39 -13.90 1.72
CA SER A 178 2.72 -14.04 0.42
C SER A 178 3.66 -14.59 -0.65
N SER A 179 3.11 -14.86 -1.84
CA SER A 179 3.91 -15.24 -3.03
C SER A 179 4.84 -14.14 -3.54
N ALA A 180 4.76 -12.92 -3.01
CA ALA A 180 5.47 -11.74 -3.51
C ALA A 180 7.00 -11.93 -3.62
N PHE A 181 7.60 -12.72 -2.72
CA PHE A 181 9.06 -12.91 -2.65
C PHE A 181 9.50 -14.31 -3.04
N VAL A 182 8.68 -15.32 -2.76
CA VAL A 182 9.00 -16.73 -3.01
C VAL A 182 7.72 -17.43 -3.49
N PRO A 183 7.80 -18.37 -4.46
CA PRO A 183 6.65 -19.13 -4.91
C PRO A 183 5.94 -19.85 -3.75
N ALA A 184 4.60 -19.75 -3.71
CA ALA A 184 3.80 -20.25 -2.58
C ALA A 184 3.87 -21.78 -2.42
N ASP A 185 4.06 -22.51 -3.53
CA ASP A 185 4.22 -23.97 -3.59
C ASP A 185 5.51 -24.48 -2.93
N THR A 186 6.50 -23.62 -2.73
CA THR A 186 7.74 -23.96 -2.00
C THR A 186 7.60 -23.80 -0.49
N MET A 187 6.49 -23.22 0.00
CA MET A 187 6.27 -22.97 1.42
C MET A 187 5.73 -24.22 2.15
N PRO A 188 6.00 -24.39 3.45
CA PRO A 188 5.33 -25.40 4.27
C PRO A 188 3.81 -25.21 4.24
N ALA A 189 3.05 -26.31 4.30
CA ALA A 189 1.58 -26.31 4.11
C ALA A 189 0.82 -25.25 4.93
N GLY A 190 1.23 -24.98 6.17
CA GLY A 190 0.60 -23.93 6.99
C GLY A 190 0.84 -22.51 6.48
N LEU A 191 2.05 -22.22 5.99
CA LEU A 191 2.39 -20.91 5.40
C LEU A 191 1.80 -20.77 4.00
N GLN A 192 1.82 -21.84 3.21
CA GLN A 192 1.19 -21.87 1.90
C GLN A 192 -0.30 -21.51 1.97
N TRP A 193 -1.03 -22.11 2.93
CA TRP A 193 -2.45 -21.79 3.11
C TRP A 193 -2.68 -20.30 3.43
N ILE A 194 -1.84 -19.70 4.26
CA ILE A 194 -1.90 -18.26 4.57
C ILE A 194 -1.59 -17.43 3.33
N ALA A 195 -0.57 -17.82 2.56
CA ALA A 195 -0.19 -17.14 1.32
C ALA A 195 -1.35 -17.14 0.33
N GLU A 196 -2.02 -18.26 0.11
CA GLU A 196 -3.11 -18.41 -0.86
C GLU A 196 -4.39 -17.63 -0.47
N HIS A 197 -4.61 -17.34 0.82
CA HIS A 197 -5.85 -16.71 1.32
C HIS A 197 -5.70 -15.25 1.76
N GLN A 198 -4.58 -14.60 1.50
CA GLN A 198 -4.34 -13.21 1.84
C GLN A 198 -4.41 -12.28 0.61
N PRO A 199 -4.69 -10.97 0.76
CA PRO A 199 -4.87 -10.07 -0.39
C PRO A 199 -3.59 -9.78 -1.19
N VAL A 200 -2.41 -10.02 -0.62
CA VAL A 200 -1.14 -9.63 -1.27
C VAL A 200 -0.78 -10.56 -2.43
N THR A 201 -0.96 -11.87 -2.26
CA THR A 201 -0.68 -12.90 -3.27
C THR A 201 -1.41 -12.64 -4.59
N PRO A 202 -2.75 -12.56 -4.65
CA PRO A 202 -3.47 -12.36 -5.91
C PRO A 202 -3.07 -11.05 -6.59
N VAL A 203 -2.78 -10.00 -5.81
CA VAL A 203 -2.36 -8.71 -6.37
C VAL A 203 -0.94 -8.79 -6.94
N ALA A 204 0.01 -9.38 -6.21
CA ALA A 204 1.39 -9.53 -6.66
C ALA A 204 1.47 -10.42 -7.91
N ASP A 205 0.70 -11.51 -7.94
CA ASP A 205 0.66 -12.45 -9.05
C ASP A 205 0.00 -11.81 -10.29
N THR A 206 -1.14 -11.13 -10.12
CA THR A 206 -1.80 -10.38 -11.21
C THR A 206 -0.87 -9.30 -11.78
N LEU A 207 -0.16 -8.55 -10.92
CA LEU A 207 0.79 -7.54 -11.40
C LEU A 207 1.94 -8.18 -12.17
N ARG A 208 2.44 -9.34 -11.73
CA ARG A 208 3.47 -10.08 -12.45
C ARG A 208 2.95 -10.54 -13.80
N GLU A 209 1.74 -11.08 -13.87
CA GLU A 209 1.11 -11.50 -15.13
C GLU A 209 0.97 -10.32 -16.11
N LEU A 210 0.43 -9.20 -15.64
CA LEU A 210 0.27 -7.97 -16.44
C LEU A 210 1.62 -7.41 -16.90
N MET A 211 2.64 -7.36 -16.03
CA MET A 211 3.94 -6.75 -16.35
C MET A 211 4.77 -7.56 -17.36
N PHE A 212 4.42 -8.83 -17.59
CA PHE A 212 5.12 -9.74 -18.51
C PHE A 212 4.23 -10.30 -19.62
N ASP A 213 3.06 -9.70 -19.89
CA ASP A 213 2.09 -10.14 -20.90
C ASP A 213 1.72 -11.63 -20.78
N LEU A 214 1.68 -12.15 -19.55
CA LEU A 214 1.25 -13.52 -19.29
C LEU A 214 -0.28 -13.57 -19.24
N PRO A 215 -0.88 -14.75 -19.50
CA PRO A 215 -2.33 -14.92 -19.37
C PRO A 215 -2.79 -14.56 -17.96
N VAL A 216 -3.67 -13.55 -17.88
CA VAL A 216 -4.21 -13.10 -16.60
C VAL A 216 -5.22 -14.12 -16.08
N GLY A 217 -4.90 -14.73 -14.95
CA GLY A 217 -5.69 -15.80 -14.35
C GLY A 217 -6.89 -15.32 -13.53
N ASN A 218 -7.52 -16.26 -12.82
CA ASN A 218 -8.58 -15.94 -11.85
C ASN A 218 -8.08 -15.05 -10.71
N GLU A 219 -6.77 -15.01 -10.46
CA GLU A 219 -6.13 -14.16 -9.45
C GLU A 219 -6.48 -12.68 -9.63
N ALA A 220 -6.69 -12.20 -10.86
CA ALA A 220 -7.10 -10.82 -11.09
C ALA A 220 -8.47 -10.50 -10.52
N ILE A 221 -9.42 -11.43 -10.64
CA ILE A 221 -10.76 -11.27 -10.07
C ILE A 221 -10.67 -11.25 -8.54
N VAL A 222 -9.86 -12.14 -7.97
CA VAL A 222 -9.63 -12.21 -6.51
C VAL A 222 -8.94 -10.93 -6.02
N ALA A 223 -7.94 -10.43 -6.75
CA ALA A 223 -7.24 -9.18 -6.45
C ALA A 223 -8.18 -7.97 -6.45
N ILE A 224 -9.03 -7.86 -7.48
CA ILE A 224 -10.04 -6.80 -7.57
C ILE A 224 -11.05 -6.94 -6.43
N ALA A 225 -11.52 -8.15 -6.14
CA ALA A 225 -12.45 -8.40 -5.04
C ALA A 225 -11.87 -7.96 -3.68
N TRP A 226 -10.60 -8.27 -3.41
CA TRP A 226 -9.90 -7.80 -2.22
C TRP A 226 -9.77 -6.28 -2.16
N CYS A 227 -9.44 -5.64 -3.28
CA CYS A 227 -9.34 -4.17 -3.33
C CYS A 227 -10.71 -3.53 -3.07
N VAL A 228 -11.77 -4.00 -3.72
CA VAL A 228 -13.14 -3.48 -3.54
C VAL A 228 -13.63 -3.71 -2.11
N ALA A 229 -13.44 -4.92 -1.58
CA ALA A 229 -13.82 -5.26 -0.21
C ALA A 229 -13.04 -4.41 0.80
N GLY A 230 -11.72 -4.24 0.61
CA GLY A 230 -10.87 -3.41 1.46
C GLY A 230 -11.28 -1.94 1.45
N ILE A 231 -11.62 -1.38 0.28
CA ILE A 231 -12.15 -0.01 0.17
C ILE A 231 -13.49 0.10 0.88
N ALA A 232 -14.42 -0.84 0.65
CA ALA A 232 -15.74 -0.81 1.27
C ALA A 232 -15.65 -0.91 2.79
N VAL A 233 -14.94 -1.91 3.30
CA VAL A 233 -14.73 -2.14 4.74
C VAL A 233 -13.99 -0.97 5.37
N GLY A 234 -12.90 -0.50 4.76
CA GLY A 234 -12.11 0.60 5.29
C GLY A 234 -12.89 1.92 5.30
N ARG A 235 -13.64 2.23 4.24
CA ARG A 235 -14.43 3.47 4.18
C ARG A 235 -15.61 3.46 5.14
N LEU A 236 -16.38 2.36 5.19
CA LEU A 236 -17.52 2.22 6.10
C LEU A 236 -17.04 2.14 7.56
N GLY A 237 -15.98 1.39 7.83
CA GLY A 237 -15.34 1.29 9.13
C GLY A 237 -14.83 2.63 9.61
N ALA A 238 -14.12 3.39 8.76
CA ALA A 238 -13.64 4.71 9.12
C ALA A 238 -14.79 5.69 9.40
N ALA A 239 -15.85 5.68 8.58
CA ALA A 239 -17.03 6.50 8.81
C ALA A 239 -17.72 6.19 10.15
N TYR A 240 -17.89 4.90 10.45
CA TYR A 240 -18.50 4.44 11.70
C TYR A 240 -17.64 4.76 12.94
N LEU A 241 -16.33 4.49 12.88
CA LEU A 241 -15.39 4.78 13.96
C LEU A 241 -15.27 6.28 14.22
N PHE A 242 -15.24 7.08 13.16
CA PHE A 242 -15.16 8.54 13.26
C PHE A 242 -16.43 9.16 13.83
N ALA A 243 -17.61 8.57 13.59
CA ALA A 243 -18.86 9.04 14.17
C ALA A 243 -19.00 8.72 15.68
N ARG A 244 -18.25 7.74 16.18
CA ARG A 244 -18.33 7.28 17.58
C ARG A 244 -17.30 7.90 18.52
N ARG A 245 -16.15 8.32 18.00
CA ARG A 245 -15.23 9.20 18.72
C ARG A 245 -15.69 10.64 18.62
#